data_AF-A0A957NC83-F1
#
_entry.id   AF-A0A957NC83-F1
#
_cell.length_a   1.000
_cell.length_b   1.000
_cell.length_c   1.000
_cell.angle_alpha   90.00
_cell.angle_beta   90.00
_cell.angle_gamma   90.00
#
_symmetry.space_group_name_H-M   'P 1'
#
loop_
_entity.id
_entity.type
_entity.pdbx_description
1 polymer ?
#
loop_
_entity_poly.entity_id
_entity_poly.type
_entity_poly.pdbx_seq_one_letter_code
_entity_poly.pdbx_strand_id
1 'polypeptide(L)'
;MSRRPYDPEIADLLNKVAATPTGWPLIDWVRLHWPRIEFGEPPPGSGAFCFPWPFARIIIKRIGSEDWRLETVAHELVHMFRWRGHLVGSLEQEYDAYLTAAKVRCEWRGWDWSLPDEEAIKHYPLFFGPNADKNEFKRRLPSKVPMYAVMPWQQPYDPLGIASALTRQGLYGMKTFLKGYRPTPSLRRKT
;
A
#
# COMPACT_ATOMS: atom_id res chain seq x y z
N MET A 1 10.64 -28.68 5.99
CA MET A 1 9.31 -28.05 6.12
C MET A 1 8.77 -27.78 4.72
N SER A 2 7.68 -28.43 4.33
CA SER A 2 7.01 -28.22 3.05
C SER A 2 6.51 -26.77 2.97
N ARG A 3 7.19 -25.92 2.18
CA ARG A 3 6.72 -24.57 1.84
C ARG A 3 5.38 -24.74 1.14
N ARG A 4 4.27 -24.39 1.79
CA ARG A 4 2.98 -24.37 1.09
C ARG A 4 3.10 -23.32 -0.02
N PRO A 5 2.81 -23.64 -1.29
CA PRO A 5 2.85 -22.66 -2.36
C PRO A 5 1.83 -21.55 -2.04
N TYR A 6 2.15 -20.32 -2.46
CA TYR A 6 1.17 -19.24 -2.45
C TYR A 6 -0.09 -19.66 -3.23
N ASP A 7 -1.22 -19.04 -2.92
CA ASP A 7 -2.40 -19.12 -3.78
C ASP A 7 -1.98 -18.85 -5.25
N PRO A 8 -2.45 -19.62 -6.25
CA PRO A 8 -1.97 -19.49 -7.62
C PRO A 8 -2.12 -18.08 -8.20
N GLU A 9 -3.18 -17.34 -7.82
CA GLU A 9 -3.38 -15.97 -8.27
C GLU A 9 -2.39 -15.02 -7.59
N ILE A 10 -2.03 -15.25 -6.32
CA ILE A 10 -0.96 -14.50 -5.66
C ILE A 10 0.39 -14.81 -6.32
N ALA A 11 0.67 -16.08 -6.60
CA ALA A 11 1.90 -16.48 -7.27
C ALA A 11 2.04 -15.81 -8.65
N ASP A 12 0.96 -15.74 -9.41
CA ASP A 12 0.90 -15.05 -10.69
C ASP A 12 1.12 -13.53 -10.54
N LEU A 13 0.47 -12.88 -9.58
CA LEU A 13 0.72 -11.46 -9.26
C LEU A 13 2.18 -11.21 -8.88
N LEU A 14 2.77 -12.06 -8.04
CA LEU A 14 4.18 -11.96 -7.66
C LEU A 14 5.11 -12.12 -8.87
N ASN A 15 4.80 -13.03 -9.81
CA ASN A 15 5.55 -13.18 -11.04
C ASN A 15 5.45 -11.94 -11.94
N LYS A 16 4.27 -11.33 -12.03
CA LYS A 16 4.06 -10.08 -12.78
C LYS A 16 4.86 -8.91 -12.16
N VAL A 17 4.87 -8.79 -10.84
CA VAL A 17 5.73 -7.81 -10.13
C VAL A 17 7.21 -8.11 -10.39
N ALA A 18 7.61 -9.39 -10.39
CA ALA A 18 9.00 -9.78 -10.65
C ALA A 18 9.48 -9.46 -12.07
N ALA A 19 8.55 -9.35 -13.03
CA ALA A 19 8.85 -9.01 -14.42
C ALA A 19 9.15 -7.52 -14.62
N THR A 20 8.97 -6.67 -13.60
CA THR A 20 9.24 -5.24 -13.70
C THR A 20 10.56 -4.86 -13.01
N PRO A 21 11.34 -3.90 -13.56
CA PRO A 21 12.58 -3.45 -12.94
C PRO A 21 12.41 -2.95 -11.50
N THR A 22 11.34 -2.22 -11.22
CA THR A 22 11.05 -1.70 -9.87
C THR A 22 10.59 -2.80 -8.91
N GLY A 23 9.84 -3.80 -9.40
CA GLY A 23 9.26 -4.86 -8.59
C GLY A 23 10.22 -6.00 -8.28
N TRP A 24 11.19 -6.27 -9.15
CA TRP A 24 12.11 -7.39 -9.00
C TRP A 24 12.83 -7.46 -7.64
N PRO A 25 13.41 -6.37 -7.09
CA PRO A 25 14.04 -6.40 -5.77
C PRO A 25 13.08 -6.76 -4.63
N LEU A 26 11.80 -6.39 -4.73
CA LEU A 26 10.78 -6.76 -3.74
C LEU A 26 10.54 -8.27 -3.74
N ILE A 27 10.50 -8.87 -4.93
CA ILE A 27 10.26 -10.31 -5.07
C ILE A 27 11.47 -11.14 -4.68
N ASP A 28 12.68 -10.66 -4.94
CA ASP A 28 13.89 -11.33 -4.44
C ASP A 28 13.91 -11.39 -2.91
N TRP A 29 13.46 -10.34 -2.24
CA TRP A 29 13.24 -10.37 -0.80
C TRP A 29 12.17 -11.39 -0.39
N VAL A 30 11.03 -11.46 -1.09
CA VAL A 30 9.97 -12.46 -0.84
C VAL A 30 10.52 -13.88 -0.99
N ARG A 31 11.33 -14.15 -2.02
CA ARG A 31 11.95 -15.47 -2.27
C ARG A 31 12.93 -15.87 -1.17
N LEU A 32 13.61 -14.90 -0.56
CA LEU A 32 14.53 -15.13 0.55
C LEU A 32 13.79 -15.36 1.87
N HIS A 33 12.77 -14.55 2.16
CA HIS A 33 12.15 -14.49 3.48
C HIS A 33 10.82 -15.25 3.61
N TRP A 34 10.17 -15.60 2.49
CA TRP A 34 8.90 -16.33 2.45
C TRP A 34 7.82 -15.78 3.40
N PRO A 35 7.46 -14.48 3.30
CA PRO A 35 6.35 -13.93 4.08
C PRO A 35 5.04 -14.67 3.75
N ARG A 36 4.09 -14.69 4.70
CA ARG A 36 2.76 -15.25 4.45
C ARG A 36 1.92 -14.24 3.68
N ILE A 37 1.59 -14.52 2.43
CA ILE A 37 0.75 -13.65 1.59
C ILE A 37 -0.50 -14.43 1.21
N GLU A 38 -1.66 -13.88 1.52
CA GLU A 38 -2.94 -14.56 1.29
C GLU A 38 -4.08 -13.60 0.98
N PHE A 39 -5.11 -14.13 0.31
CA PHE A 39 -6.37 -13.43 0.20
C PHE A 39 -7.19 -13.58 1.49
N GLY A 40 -7.87 -12.51 1.88
CA GLY A 40 -8.72 -12.51 3.06
C GLY A 40 -9.30 -11.14 3.36
N GLU A 41 -9.78 -10.97 4.59
CA GLU A 41 -10.30 -9.70 5.07
C GLU A 41 -9.26 -8.95 5.92
N PRO A 42 -8.64 -7.87 5.38
CA PRO A 42 -7.79 -6.98 6.16
C PRO A 42 -8.62 -6.16 7.16
N PRO A 43 -7.96 -5.40 8.07
CA PRO A 43 -8.65 -4.50 8.99
C PRO A 43 -9.67 -3.57 8.30
N PRO A 44 -10.77 -3.20 8.98
CA PRO A 44 -11.83 -2.38 8.42
C PRO A 44 -11.32 -1.10 7.75
N GLY A 45 -11.81 -0.83 6.54
CA GLY A 45 -11.42 0.36 5.78
C GLY A 45 -10.20 0.20 4.88
N SER A 46 -9.54 -0.96 4.86
CA SER A 46 -8.43 -1.23 3.94
C SER A 46 -8.76 -2.22 2.82
N GLY A 47 -8.04 -2.11 1.71
CA GLY A 47 -8.01 -3.06 0.59
C GLY A 47 -6.98 -4.18 0.80
N ALA A 48 -5.92 -3.91 1.55
CA ALA A 48 -4.91 -4.87 1.97
C ALA A 48 -4.22 -4.42 3.27
N PHE A 49 -3.42 -5.27 3.88
CA PHE A 49 -2.68 -4.91 5.09
C PHE A 49 -1.44 -5.77 5.29
N CYS A 50 -0.31 -5.09 5.49
CA CYS A 50 0.97 -5.65 5.87
C CYS A 50 1.14 -5.63 7.40
N PHE A 51 1.22 -6.81 8.01
CA PHE A 51 1.56 -6.96 9.42
C PHE A 51 3.07 -6.81 9.66
N PRO A 52 3.47 -6.19 10.79
CA PRO A 52 4.87 -6.08 11.18
C PRO A 52 5.56 -7.41 11.35
N TRP A 53 6.89 -7.38 11.27
CA TRP A 53 7.71 -8.44 11.84
C TRP A 53 7.43 -8.60 13.35
N PRO A 54 7.34 -9.83 13.90
CA PRO A 54 7.68 -11.13 13.29
C PRO A 54 6.54 -11.81 12.53
N PHE A 55 5.35 -11.22 12.45
CA PHE A 55 4.22 -11.86 11.77
C PHE A 55 4.47 -12.02 10.27
N ALA A 56 5.14 -11.04 9.65
CA ALA A 56 5.55 -11.06 8.24
C ALA A 56 4.43 -11.55 7.31
N ARG A 57 3.23 -10.99 7.50
CA ARG A 57 1.99 -11.42 6.85
C ARG A 57 1.39 -10.27 6.05
N ILE A 58 0.91 -10.57 4.86
CA ILE A 58 0.14 -9.65 4.03
C ILE A 58 -1.22 -10.30 3.76
N ILE A 59 -2.29 -9.55 4.02
CA ILE A 59 -3.66 -9.97 3.67
C ILE A 59 -4.18 -9.01 2.62
N ILE A 60 -4.70 -9.52 1.51
CA ILE A 60 -5.24 -8.73 0.40
C ILE A 60 -6.70 -9.10 0.17
N LYS A 61 -7.58 -8.13 -0.05
CA LYS A 61 -8.95 -8.43 -0.50
C LYS A 61 -8.92 -8.96 -1.92
N ARG A 62 -9.64 -10.06 -2.19
CA ARG A 62 -9.84 -10.58 -3.54
C ARG A 62 -10.93 -9.78 -4.27
N ILE A 63 -10.70 -8.49 -4.47
CA ILE A 63 -11.59 -7.56 -5.19
C ILE A 63 -10.80 -6.73 -6.20
N GLY A 64 -11.49 -5.87 -6.95
CA GLY A 64 -10.87 -4.97 -7.93
C GLY A 64 -10.44 -5.66 -9.22
N SER A 65 -9.80 -4.88 -10.10
CA SER A 65 -9.15 -5.41 -11.30
C SER A 65 -7.82 -6.08 -10.95
N GLU A 66 -7.27 -6.84 -11.89
CA GLU A 66 -5.93 -7.42 -11.77
C GLU A 66 -4.87 -6.33 -11.56
N ASP A 67 -4.92 -5.24 -12.33
CA ASP A 67 -4.08 -4.07 -12.13
C ASP A 67 -4.07 -3.55 -10.70
N TRP A 68 -5.27 -3.43 -10.13
CA TRP A 68 -5.42 -2.93 -8.77
C TRP A 68 -4.80 -3.91 -7.78
N ARG A 69 -4.98 -5.22 -7.98
CA ARG A 69 -4.36 -6.25 -7.13
C ARG A 69 -2.83 -6.28 -7.30
N LEU A 70 -2.31 -6.11 -8.51
CA LEU A 70 -0.87 -6.02 -8.79
C LEU A 70 -0.25 -4.84 -8.05
N GLU A 71 -0.85 -3.65 -8.20
CA GLU A 71 -0.44 -2.43 -7.51
C GLU A 71 -0.51 -2.62 -5.99
N THR A 72 -1.60 -3.20 -5.49
CA THR A 72 -1.80 -3.46 -4.06
C THR A 72 -0.74 -4.42 -3.50
N VAL A 73 -0.43 -5.51 -4.22
CA VAL A 73 0.65 -6.44 -3.83
C VAL A 73 1.97 -5.70 -3.74
N ALA A 74 2.34 -4.92 -4.77
CA ALA A 74 3.60 -4.17 -4.78
C ALA A 74 3.66 -3.16 -3.63
N HIS A 75 2.56 -2.47 -3.34
CA HIS A 75 2.45 -1.51 -2.25
C HIS A 75 2.71 -2.17 -0.89
N GLU A 76 2.02 -3.27 -0.58
CA GLU A 76 2.20 -3.97 0.70
C GLU A 76 3.59 -4.61 0.83
N LEU A 77 4.18 -5.06 -0.28
CA LEU A 77 5.56 -5.55 -0.30
C LEU A 77 6.57 -4.46 0.04
N VAL A 78 6.33 -3.21 -0.33
CA VAL A 78 7.20 -2.09 0.07
C VAL A 78 7.12 -1.86 1.58
N HIS A 79 5.92 -1.87 2.16
CA HIS A 79 5.75 -1.80 3.61
C HIS A 79 6.52 -2.91 4.33
N MET A 80 6.47 -4.14 3.80
CA MET A 80 7.21 -5.26 4.38
C MET A 80 8.73 -5.13 4.20
N PHE A 81 9.19 -4.88 2.97
CA PHE A 81 10.61 -4.92 2.59
C PHE A 81 11.38 -3.73 3.17
N ARG A 82 10.93 -2.51 2.91
CA ARG A 82 11.67 -1.28 3.27
C ARG A 82 11.35 -0.83 4.69
N TRP A 83 10.14 -1.11 5.14
CA TRP A 83 9.59 -0.57 6.38
C TRP A 83 9.29 -1.67 7.42
N ARG A 84 9.68 -2.93 7.17
CA ARG A 84 9.54 -4.06 8.12
C ARG A 84 8.13 -4.22 8.71
N GLY A 85 7.11 -3.74 7.98
CA GLY A 85 5.70 -3.72 8.36
C GLY A 85 5.36 -2.91 9.63
N HIS A 86 6.08 -1.83 9.94
CA HIS A 86 5.98 -1.08 11.21
C HIS A 86 4.59 -0.99 11.89
N LEU A 87 4.58 -1.11 13.23
CA LEU A 87 3.41 -0.93 14.11
C LEU A 87 2.74 0.44 14.02
N VAL A 88 3.48 1.46 13.56
CA VAL A 88 3.01 2.82 13.37
C VAL A 88 3.21 3.17 11.91
N GLY A 89 2.12 3.46 11.20
CA GLY A 89 2.17 3.97 9.83
C GLY A 89 2.60 5.43 9.79
N SER A 90 3.32 5.83 8.74
CA SER A 90 3.67 7.21 8.44
C SER A 90 3.32 7.57 6.99
N LEU A 91 3.08 8.85 6.71
CA LEU A 91 2.79 9.29 5.34
C LEU A 91 3.99 9.12 4.40
N GLU A 92 5.21 9.13 4.92
CA GLU A 92 6.42 8.84 4.15
C GLU A 92 6.44 7.39 3.63
N GLN A 93 6.02 6.43 4.48
CA GLN A 93 5.87 5.03 4.08
C GLN A 93 4.84 4.88 2.97
N GLU A 94 3.67 5.47 3.18
CA GLU A 94 2.57 5.44 2.21
C GLU A 94 3.02 6.07 0.89
N TYR A 95 3.71 7.20 0.93
CA TYR A 95 4.24 7.85 -0.27
C TYR A 95 5.19 6.92 -1.02
N ASP A 96 6.16 6.32 -0.33
CA ASP A 96 7.13 5.39 -0.92
C ASP A 96 6.45 4.15 -1.50
N ALA A 97 5.49 3.58 -0.78
CA ALA A 97 4.73 2.41 -1.18
C ALA A 97 3.85 2.70 -2.41
N TYR A 98 3.08 3.78 -2.41
CA TYR A 98 2.27 4.17 -3.57
C TYR A 98 3.11 4.53 -4.78
N LEU A 99 4.19 5.30 -4.61
CA LEU A 99 5.07 5.67 -5.72
C LEU A 99 5.69 4.43 -6.37
N THR A 100 6.19 3.51 -5.54
CA THR A 100 6.80 2.26 -6.02
C THR A 100 5.77 1.37 -6.71
N ALA A 101 4.58 1.21 -6.13
CA ALA A 101 3.50 0.43 -6.73
C ALA A 101 3.01 1.02 -8.06
N ALA A 102 2.91 2.34 -8.16
CA ALA A 102 2.58 3.04 -9.39
C ALA A 102 3.62 2.77 -10.48
N LYS A 103 4.92 2.81 -10.15
CA LYS A 103 6.00 2.44 -11.09
C LYS A 103 5.89 1.00 -11.56
N VAL A 104 5.68 0.05 -10.65
CA VAL A 104 5.49 -1.37 -11.01
C VAL A 104 4.35 -1.52 -12.00
N ARG A 105 3.19 -0.89 -11.75
CA ARG A 105 2.06 -0.99 -12.67
C ARG A 105 2.38 -0.34 -14.02
N CYS A 106 3.01 0.83 -14.03
CA CYS A 106 3.39 1.50 -15.27
C CYS A 106 4.34 0.63 -16.11
N GLU A 107 5.39 0.09 -15.48
CA GLU A 107 6.34 -0.82 -16.14
C GLU A 107 5.65 -2.07 -16.68
N TRP A 108 4.76 -2.68 -15.90
CA TRP A 108 3.99 -3.86 -16.33
C TRP A 108 3.04 -3.56 -17.50
N ARG A 109 2.44 -2.36 -17.51
CA ARG A 109 1.57 -1.89 -18.60
C ARG A 109 2.33 -1.36 -19.81
N GLY A 110 3.65 -1.17 -19.71
CA GLY A 110 4.46 -0.52 -20.74
C GLY A 110 4.23 0.99 -20.84
N TRP A 111 3.76 1.64 -19.77
CA TRP A 111 3.59 3.09 -19.70
C TRP A 111 4.90 3.76 -19.29
N ASP A 112 5.35 4.73 -20.08
CA ASP A 112 6.50 5.56 -19.71
C ASP A 112 6.05 6.61 -18.69
N TRP A 113 6.53 6.46 -17.45
CA TRP A 113 6.23 7.36 -16.34
C TRP A 113 7.17 8.57 -16.25
N SER A 114 8.15 8.67 -17.17
CA SER A 114 9.13 9.77 -17.20
C SER A 114 8.77 10.91 -18.14
N LEU A 115 7.71 10.77 -18.96
CA LEU A 115 7.35 11.71 -20.01
C LEU A 115 6.02 12.44 -19.75
N PRO A 116 5.93 13.77 -20.02
CA PRO A 116 4.85 14.66 -19.58
C PRO A 116 3.41 14.38 -20.06
N ASP A 117 3.18 13.55 -21.09
CA ASP A 117 1.85 13.36 -21.70
C ASP A 117 1.36 11.90 -21.74
N GLU A 118 2.10 11.01 -21.08
CA GLU A 118 1.88 9.57 -21.13
C GLU A 118 0.79 9.06 -20.18
N GLU A 119 0.31 7.84 -20.44
CA GLU A 119 -0.74 7.16 -19.65
C GLU A 119 -0.41 7.10 -18.15
N ALA A 120 0.87 6.90 -17.81
CA ALA A 120 1.33 6.89 -16.43
C ALA A 120 1.00 8.20 -15.69
N ILE A 121 1.20 9.37 -16.31
CA ILE A 121 0.88 10.66 -15.70
C ILE A 121 -0.62 10.87 -15.58
N LYS A 122 -1.40 10.44 -16.58
CA LYS A 122 -2.87 10.50 -16.52
C LYS A 122 -3.42 9.69 -15.35
N HIS A 123 -2.86 8.50 -15.13
CA HIS A 123 -3.27 7.60 -14.05
C HIS A 123 -2.71 7.99 -12.68
N TYR A 124 -1.48 8.55 -12.62
CA TYR A 124 -0.77 8.88 -11.39
C TYR A 124 -0.22 10.32 -11.37
N PRO A 125 -1.09 11.34 -11.50
CA PRO A 125 -0.64 12.72 -11.61
C PRO A 125 0.07 13.22 -10.33
N LEU A 126 -0.19 12.59 -9.18
CA LEU A 126 0.48 12.90 -7.91
C LEU A 126 1.91 12.39 -7.82
N PHE A 127 2.29 11.43 -8.66
CA PHE A 127 3.59 10.77 -8.63
C PHE A 127 4.45 11.11 -9.83
N PHE A 128 3.83 11.34 -10.99
CA PHE A 128 4.55 11.55 -12.26
C PHE A 128 4.17 12.85 -12.98
N GLY A 129 3.09 13.53 -12.57
CA GLY A 129 2.66 14.76 -13.22
C GLY A 129 3.55 15.98 -12.95
N PRO A 130 3.29 17.12 -13.61
CA PRO A 130 4.09 18.34 -13.45
C PRO A 130 4.08 18.91 -12.03
N ASN A 131 3.11 18.51 -11.21
CA ASN A 131 2.98 18.88 -9.79
C ASN A 131 3.27 17.69 -8.86
N ALA A 132 3.96 16.65 -9.34
CA ALA A 132 4.30 15.49 -8.52
C ALA A 132 5.31 15.91 -7.45
N ASP A 133 4.78 16.15 -6.24
CA ASP A 133 5.60 16.55 -5.11
C ASP A 133 5.07 15.91 -3.81
N LYS A 134 5.97 15.72 -2.83
CA LYS A 134 5.65 15.11 -1.53
C LYS A 134 4.63 15.94 -0.74
N ASN A 135 4.63 17.26 -0.89
CA ASN A 135 3.69 18.15 -0.18
C ASN A 135 2.27 18.04 -0.75
N GLU A 136 2.12 17.84 -2.06
CA GLU A 136 0.83 17.61 -2.70
C GLU A 136 0.25 16.27 -2.28
N PHE A 137 1.08 15.23 -2.18
CA PHE A 137 0.66 13.97 -1.57
C PHE A 137 0.19 14.14 -0.12
N LYS A 138 0.96 14.87 0.72
CA LYS A 138 0.59 15.19 2.11
C LYS A 138 -0.73 15.94 2.21
N ARG A 139 -1.06 16.80 1.25
CA ARG A 139 -2.34 17.52 1.22
C ARG A 139 -3.50 16.64 0.77
N ARG A 140 -3.31 15.83 -0.27
CA ARG A 140 -4.40 15.11 -0.94
C ARG A 140 -4.79 13.79 -0.31
N LEU A 141 -3.84 13.03 0.23
CA LEU A 141 -4.16 11.71 0.77
C LEU A 141 -5.05 11.80 2.04
N PRO A 142 -4.73 12.67 3.02
CA PRO A 142 -5.58 12.89 4.20
C PRO A 142 -7.00 13.38 3.91
N SER A 143 -7.21 14.14 2.83
CA SER A 143 -8.54 14.66 2.48
C SER A 143 -9.45 13.59 1.86
N LYS A 144 -8.87 12.51 1.32
CA LYS A 144 -9.61 11.39 0.73
C LYS A 144 -9.87 10.26 1.73
N VAL A 145 -8.90 9.98 2.59
CA VAL A 145 -8.98 8.90 3.58
C VAL A 145 -8.54 9.46 4.94
N PRO A 146 -9.50 9.76 5.85
CA PRO A 146 -9.21 10.53 7.06
C PRO A 146 -8.25 9.85 8.06
N MET A 147 -8.01 8.54 7.94
CA MET A 147 -6.99 7.83 8.72
C MET A 147 -5.58 8.41 8.48
N TYR A 148 -5.28 8.81 7.24
CA TYR A 148 -3.97 9.39 6.92
C TYR A 148 -3.78 10.79 7.50
N ALA A 149 -4.84 11.48 7.91
CA ALA A 149 -4.76 12.79 8.55
C ALA A 149 -4.14 12.74 9.95
N VAL A 150 -4.13 11.56 10.58
CA VAL A 150 -3.59 11.37 11.95
C VAL A 150 -2.21 10.71 11.95
N MET A 151 -1.66 10.38 10.77
CA MET A 151 -0.32 9.81 10.65
C MET A 151 0.75 10.90 10.66
N PRO A 152 1.89 10.68 11.33
CA PRO A 152 3.05 11.56 11.20
C PRO A 152 3.61 11.50 9.76
N TRP A 153 4.34 12.53 9.35
CA TRP A 153 5.05 12.47 8.07
C TRP A 153 6.16 11.41 8.12
N GLN A 154 7.14 11.59 9.00
CA GLN A 154 8.25 10.67 9.18
C GLN A 154 7.88 9.54 10.14
N GLN A 155 8.55 8.40 9.96
CA GLN A 155 8.47 7.32 10.93
C GLN A 155 9.06 7.79 12.26
N PRO A 156 8.30 7.71 13.37
CA PRO A 156 8.86 8.02 14.67
C PRO A 156 9.92 6.98 15.03
N TYR A 157 11.08 7.45 15.47
CA TYR A 157 12.23 6.61 15.84
C TYR A 157 12.48 6.58 17.36
N ASP A 158 11.90 7.53 18.10
CA ASP A 158 12.01 7.62 19.55
C ASP A 158 10.73 7.14 20.27
N PRO A 159 10.83 6.68 21.53
CA PRO A 159 9.69 6.16 22.29
C PRO A 159 8.52 7.14 22.44
N LEU A 160 8.79 8.45 22.58
CA LEU A 160 7.73 9.46 22.74
C LEU A 160 7.00 9.68 21.42
N GLY A 161 7.73 9.75 20.30
CA GLY A 161 7.17 9.80 18.95
C GLY A 161 6.29 8.60 18.65
N ILE A 162 6.75 7.39 19.00
CA ILE A 162 5.99 6.15 18.82
C ILE A 162 4.71 6.17 19.66
N ALA A 163 4.81 6.50 20.95
CA ALA A 163 3.65 6.57 21.84
C ALA A 163 2.63 7.61 21.36
N SER A 164 3.09 8.80 20.97
CA SER A 164 2.21 9.86 20.45
C SER A 164 1.47 9.43 19.19
N ALA A 165 2.17 8.78 18.25
CA ALA A 165 1.57 8.31 17.03
C ALA A 165 0.54 7.18 17.28
N LEU A 166 0.87 6.22 18.15
CA LEU A 166 -0.07 5.17 18.58
C LEU A 166 -1.31 5.77 19.26
N THR A 167 -1.15 6.78 20.13
CA THR A 167 -2.29 7.45 20.75
C THR A 167 -3.17 8.14 19.72
N ARG A 168 -2.60 8.90 18.78
CA ARG A 168 -3.39 9.60 17.74
C ARG A 168 -4.15 8.63 16.85
N GLN A 169 -3.48 7.58 16.38
CA GLN A 169 -4.08 6.56 15.52
C GLN A 169 -5.13 5.74 16.29
N GLY A 170 -4.85 5.39 17.55
CA GLY A 170 -5.79 4.70 18.44
C GLY A 170 -7.04 5.53 18.75
N LEU A 171 -6.88 6.83 19.06
CA LEU A 171 -8.01 7.75 19.26
C LEU A 171 -8.87 7.90 18.00
N TYR A 172 -8.24 7.97 16.82
CA TYR A 172 -8.96 7.98 15.56
C TYR A 172 -9.75 6.68 15.33
N GLY A 173 -9.12 5.52 15.57
CA GLY A 173 -9.76 4.21 15.48
C GLY A 173 -10.96 4.10 16.41
N MET A 174 -10.80 4.51 17.67
CA MET A 174 -11.86 4.51 18.67
C MET A 174 -13.00 5.46 18.30
N LYS A 175 -12.70 6.68 17.83
CA LYS A 175 -13.72 7.64 17.34
C LYS A 175 -14.50 7.08 16.15
N THR A 176 -13.80 6.38 15.25
CA THR A 176 -14.41 5.76 14.07
C THR A 176 -15.31 4.59 14.44
N PHE A 177 -14.88 3.75 15.39
CA PHE A 177 -15.67 2.67 15.96
C PHE A 177 -16.93 3.18 16.66
N LEU A 178 -16.78 4.17 17.57
CA LEU A 178 -17.88 4.74 18.35
C LEU A 178 -18.91 5.49 17.51
N LYS A 179 -18.50 6.09 16.38
CA LYS A 179 -19.44 6.75 15.46
C LYS A 179 -20.29 5.78 14.64
N GLY A 180 -20.05 4.47 14.75
CA GLY A 180 -20.63 3.46 13.89
C GLY A 180 -20.06 3.65 12.48
N TYR A 181 -19.07 2.84 12.11
CA TYR A 181 -18.52 2.85 10.76
C TYR A 181 -19.65 2.60 9.75
N ARG A 182 -20.18 3.67 9.15
CA ARG A 182 -21.01 3.58 7.96
C ARG A 182 -20.02 3.49 6.80
N PRO A 183 -19.88 2.34 6.12
CA PRO A 183 -19.04 2.27 4.94
C PRO A 183 -19.46 3.39 3.99
N THR A 184 -18.49 4.11 3.45
CA THR A 184 -18.71 5.03 2.33
C THR A 184 -19.57 4.28 1.32
N PRO A 185 -20.72 4.83 0.86
CA PRO A 185 -21.54 4.13 -0.12
C PRO A 185 -20.63 3.78 -1.29
N SER A 186 -20.44 2.48 -1.52
CA SER A 186 -19.82 1.99 -2.75
C SER A 186 -20.49 2.75 -3.88
N LEU A 187 -19.69 3.37 -4.75
CA LEU A 187 -20.14 3.88 -6.03
C LEU A 187 -21.07 2.82 -6.64
N ARG A 188 -22.39 3.03 -6.51
CA ARG A 188 -23.38 2.23 -7.21
C ARG A 188 -23.02 2.41 -8.67
N ARG A 189 -22.60 1.32 -9.31
CA ARG A 189 -22.60 1.23 -10.75
C ARG A 189 -23.99 1.70 -11.19
N LYS A 190 -24.03 2.84 -11.88
CA LYS A 190 -25.15 3.12 -12.77
C LYS A 190 -25.05 2.07 -13.87
N THR A 191 -25.84 1.02 -13.74
CA THR A 191 -26.33 0.24 -14.87
C THR A 191 -27.24 1.13 -15.69
#